data_AF-A0A0M1J398-F1
#
_entry.id   AF-A0A0M1J398-F1
#
_cell.length_a   1.000
_cell.length_b   1.000
_cell.length_c   1.000
_cell.angle_alpha   90.00
_cell.angle_beta   90.00
_cell.angle_gamma   90.00
#
_symmetry.space_group_name_H-M   'P 1'
#
loop_
_entity.id
_entity.type
_entity.pdbx_description
1 polymer ?
#
loop_
_entity_poly.entity_id
_entity_poly.type
_entity_poly.pdbx_seq_one_letter_code
_entity_poly.pdbx_strand_id
1 'polypeptide(L)'
;MMYILDTDTITHLHAGNNKVIENIRKVDDDDLRTTIVTKIELLRGRFDFLLKASDINQLTRAQKLLYRTEELLSQLPILPIDQKAALQFEQFRKINKFRKIGRADMLIGCITLANKAILVTRNVRHFHQIPGLLVKNWVD
;
A
#
# COMPACT_ATOMS: atom_id res chain seq x y z
N MET A 1 -12.01 3.65 12.73
CA MET A 1 -11.24 4.70 12.03
C MET A 1 -10.40 4.00 10.99
N MET A 2 -10.59 4.30 9.70
CA MET A 2 -9.98 3.51 8.63
C MET A 2 -8.46 3.70 8.53
N TYR A 3 -7.73 2.59 8.38
CA TYR A 3 -6.30 2.54 8.13
C TYR A 3 -6.02 1.91 6.76
N ILE A 4 -5.15 2.55 5.98
CA ILE A 4 -4.74 2.07 4.67
C ILE A 4 -3.29 1.59 4.76
N LEU A 5 -3.06 0.31 4.53
CA LEU A 5 -1.73 -0.29 4.53
C LEU A 5 -1.06 -0.08 3.16
N ASP A 6 0.13 0.50 3.18
CA ASP A 6 0.99 0.65 2.01
C ASP A 6 1.81 -0.63 1.72
N THR A 7 2.44 -0.69 0.54
CA THR A 7 3.24 -1.81 0.02
C THR A 7 4.30 -2.27 1.03
N ASP A 8 5.04 -1.33 1.61
CA ASP A 8 6.10 -1.64 2.58
C ASP A 8 5.53 -2.26 3.86
N THR A 9 4.40 -1.74 4.37
CA THR A 9 3.76 -2.27 5.58
C THR A 9 3.29 -3.70 5.36
N ILE A 10 2.68 -4.00 4.22
CA ILE A 10 2.27 -5.36 3.84
C ILE A 10 3.49 -6.28 3.68
N THR A 11 4.58 -5.78 3.11
CA THR A 11 5.82 -6.55 2.98
C THR A 11 6.42 -6.89 4.34
N HIS A 12 6.43 -5.94 5.29
CA HIS A 12 6.89 -6.19 6.65
C HIS A 12 5.97 -7.11 7.45
N LEU A 13 4.65 -7.05 7.22
CA LEU A 13 3.69 -8.02 7.77
C LEU A 13 4.03 -9.44 7.30
N HIS A 14 4.26 -9.64 6.00
CA HIS A 14 4.68 -10.94 5.46
C HIS A 14 6.02 -11.44 6.01
N ALA A 15 6.93 -10.51 6.34
CA ALA A 15 8.21 -10.83 6.97
C ALA A 15 8.09 -11.15 8.47
N GLY A 16 6.89 -11.06 9.06
CA GLY A 16 6.67 -11.35 10.48
C GLY A 16 7.13 -10.22 11.41
N ASN A 17 7.10 -8.96 10.96
CA ASN A 17 7.47 -7.84 11.83
C ASN A 17 6.47 -7.72 13.00
N ASN A 18 6.97 -7.98 14.22
CA ASN A 18 6.16 -7.96 15.45
C ASN A 18 5.46 -6.63 15.69
N LYS A 19 6.09 -5.49 15.41
CA LYS A 19 5.47 -4.17 15.60
C LYS A 19 4.28 -3.97 14.67
N VAL A 20 4.40 -4.40 13.42
CA VAL A 20 3.29 -4.33 12.45
C VAL A 20 2.15 -5.24 12.91
N ILE A 21 2.46 -6.48 13.31
CA ILE A 21 1.47 -7.45 13.80
C ILE A 21 0.76 -6.92 15.05
N GLU A 22 1.49 -6.37 16.02
CA GLU A 22 0.91 -5.82 17.25
C GLU A 22 0.02 -4.61 16.98
N ASN A 23 0.37 -3.75 16.04
CA ASN A 23 -0.48 -2.61 15.67
C ASN A 23 -1.73 -3.05 14.91
N ILE A 24 -1.61 -4.02 14.01
CA ILE A 24 -2.76 -4.61 13.31
C ILE A 24 -3.75 -5.23 14.31
N ARG A 25 -3.26 -5.98 15.32
CA ARG A 25 -4.10 -6.57 16.37
C ARG A 25 -4.85 -5.56 17.24
N LYS A 26 -4.45 -4.28 17.23
CA LYS A 26 -5.12 -3.20 17.98
C LYS A 26 -6.20 -2.49 17.15
N VAL A 27 -6.38 -2.89 15.90
CA VAL A 27 -7.32 -2.30 14.95
C VAL A 27 -8.30 -3.38 14.52
N ASP A 28 -9.59 -3.04 14.44
CA ASP A 28 -10.59 -3.97 13.93
C ASP A 28 -10.32 -4.29 12.45
N ASP A 29 -10.50 -5.54 12.04
CA ASP A 29 -10.27 -5.96 10.64
C ASP A 29 -11.13 -5.14 9.65
N ASP A 30 -12.33 -4.74 10.08
CA ASP A 30 -13.23 -3.88 9.33
C ASP A 30 -12.72 -2.45 9.12
N ASP A 31 -11.70 -2.01 9.86
CA ASP A 31 -11.03 -0.73 9.68
C ASP A 31 -9.77 -0.82 8.79
N LEU A 32 -9.30 -2.03 8.45
CA LEU A 32 -8.07 -2.24 7.66
C LEU A 32 -8.35 -2.37 6.17
N ARG A 33 -7.66 -1.56 5.36
CA ARG A 33 -7.78 -1.55 3.90
C ARG A 33 -6.41 -1.45 3.25
N THR A 34 -6.35 -1.68 1.94
CA THR A 34 -5.22 -1.23 1.12
C THR A 34 -5.75 -0.62 -0.18
N THR A 35 -4.87 -0.10 -1.03
CA THR A 35 -5.25 0.56 -2.28
C THR A 35 -5.07 -0.36 -3.48
N ILE A 36 -5.80 -0.07 -4.57
CA ILE A 36 -5.57 -0.71 -5.86
C ILE A 36 -4.13 -0.49 -6.36
N VAL A 37 -3.51 0.64 -6.02
CA VAL A 37 -2.14 0.98 -6.39
C VAL A 37 -1.15 0.03 -5.70
N THR A 38 -1.28 -0.14 -4.39
CA THR A 38 -0.50 -1.09 -3.59
C THR A 38 -0.68 -2.53 -4.09
N LYS A 39 -1.92 -2.93 -4.42
CA LYS A 39 -2.19 -4.23 -5.05
C LYS A 39 -1.42 -4.41 -6.36
N ILE A 40 -1.43 -3.41 -7.24
CA ILE A 40 -0.70 -3.45 -8.52
C ILE A 40 0.81 -3.58 -8.28
N GLU A 41 1.37 -2.82 -7.34
CA GLU A 41 2.80 -2.86 -7.04
C GLU A 41 3.25 -4.22 -6.53
N LEU A 42 2.52 -4.77 -5.56
CA LEU A 42 2.79 -6.10 -4.99
C LEU A 42 2.73 -7.18 -6.07
N LEU A 43 1.63 -7.23 -6.85
CA LEU A 43 1.46 -8.26 -7.87
C LEU A 43 2.48 -8.13 -9.00
N ARG A 44 2.79 -6.90 -9.44
CA ARG A 44 3.86 -6.68 -10.44
C ARG A 44 5.19 -7.22 -9.95
N GLY A 45 5.57 -6.94 -8.70
CA GLY A 45 6.81 -7.48 -8.11
C GLY A 45 6.82 -9.01 -8.05
N ARG A 46 5.68 -9.65 -7.77
CA ARG A 46 5.55 -11.12 -7.78
C ARG A 46 5.63 -11.72 -9.19
N PHE A 47 4.94 -11.12 -10.16
CA PHE A 47 5.00 -11.56 -11.55
C PHE A 47 6.41 -11.42 -12.11
N ASP A 48 7.05 -10.28 -11.88
CA ASP A 48 8.43 -10.05 -12.33
C ASP A 48 9.40 -11.07 -11.71
N PHE A 49 9.24 -11.39 -10.42
CA PHE A 49 10.10 -12.37 -9.76
C PHE A 49 9.89 -13.79 -10.33
N LEU A 50 8.64 -14.19 -10.56
CA LEU A 50 8.32 -15.51 -11.13
C LEU A 50 8.88 -15.66 -12.55
N LEU A 51 8.69 -14.66 -13.40
CA LEU A 51 9.14 -14.69 -14.80
C LEU A 51 10.66 -14.61 -14.95
N LYS A 52 11.37 -14.05 -13.98
CA LYS A 52 12.85 -13.94 -13.98
C LYS A 52 13.56 -15.07 -13.24
N ALA A 53 12.83 -15.97 -12.60
CA ALA A 53 13.42 -17.05 -11.81
C ALA A 53 14.35 -17.93 -12.68
N SER A 54 15.62 -18.03 -12.29
CA SER A 54 16.65 -18.68 -13.10
C SER A 54 16.98 -20.12 -12.70
N ASP A 55 16.41 -20.60 -11.60
CA ASP A 55 16.65 -21.94 -11.07
C ASP A 55 15.41 -22.49 -10.35
N ILE A 56 15.42 -23.80 -10.04
CA ILE A 56 14.29 -24.49 -9.43
C ILE A 56 13.91 -23.91 -8.05
N ASN A 57 14.89 -23.51 -7.24
CA ASN A 57 14.65 -22.95 -5.92
C ASN A 57 13.97 -21.59 -6.03
N GLN A 58 14.44 -20.74 -6.94
CA GLN A 58 13.83 -19.45 -7.23
C GLN A 58 12.41 -19.61 -7.77
N LEU A 59 12.19 -20.52 -8.71
CA LEU A 59 10.89 -20.74 -9.34
C LEU A 59 9.84 -21.19 -8.32
N THR A 60 10.15 -22.22 -7.52
CA THR A 60 9.22 -22.69 -6.48
C THR A 60 8.98 -21.62 -5.41
N ARG A 61 10.03 -20.86 -5.02
CA ARG A 61 9.89 -19.76 -4.06
C ARG A 61 9.02 -18.62 -4.60
N ALA A 62 9.23 -18.21 -5.85
CA ALA A 62 8.48 -17.14 -6.48
C ALA A 62 7.00 -17.50 -6.59
N GLN A 63 6.69 -18.74 -7.02
CA GLN A 63 5.32 -19.25 -7.10
C GLN A 63 4.63 -19.22 -5.71
N LYS A 64 5.33 -19.69 -4.66
CA LYS A 64 4.80 -19.68 -3.30
C LYS A 64 4.53 -18.26 -2.79
N LEU A 65 5.40 -17.30 -3.12
CA LEU A 65 5.23 -15.90 -2.74
C LEU A 65 4.08 -15.23 -3.50
N LEU A 66 3.88 -15.55 -4.77
CA LEU A 66 2.73 -15.06 -5.53
C LEU A 66 1.43 -15.51 -4.87
N TYR A 67 1.26 -16.82 -4.64
CA TYR A 67 0.04 -17.34 -4.00
C TYR A 67 -0.24 -16.73 -2.63
N ARG A 68 0.79 -16.60 -1.79
CA ARG A 68 0.64 -15.97 -0.46
C ARG A 68 0.22 -14.50 -0.55
N THR A 69 0.71 -13.77 -1.53
CA THR A 69 0.33 -12.37 -1.73
C THR A 69 -1.10 -12.27 -2.28
N GLU A 70 -1.52 -13.16 -3.18
CA GLU A 70 -2.91 -13.20 -3.65
C GLU A 70 -3.91 -13.55 -2.53
N GLU A 71 -3.56 -14.52 -1.69
CA GLU A 71 -4.35 -14.91 -0.51
C GLU A 71 -4.47 -13.75 0.50
N LEU A 72 -3.39 -13.04 0.79
CA LEU A 72 -3.47 -11.86 1.67
C LEU A 72 -4.36 -10.77 1.05
N LEU A 73 -4.19 -10.50 -0.25
CA LEU A 73 -4.97 -9.47 -0.94
C LEU A 73 -6.45 -9.83 -1.09
N SER A 74 -6.85 -11.10 -0.94
CA SER A 74 -8.26 -11.50 -0.93
C SER A 74 -8.93 -11.25 0.43
N GLN A 75 -8.15 -11.18 1.50
CA GLN A 75 -8.61 -10.91 2.86
C GLN A 75 -8.70 -9.41 3.17
N LEU A 76 -7.92 -8.57 2.49
CA LEU A 76 -7.92 -7.12 2.68
C LEU A 76 -8.82 -6.42 1.66
N PRO A 77 -9.84 -5.66 2.07
CA PRO A 77 -10.64 -4.94 1.11
C PRO A 77 -9.83 -3.84 0.40
N ILE A 78 -9.93 -3.81 -0.92
CA ILE A 78 -9.14 -2.97 -1.81
C ILE A 78 -9.92 -1.71 -2.18
N LEU A 79 -9.38 -0.54 -1.83
CA LEU A 79 -9.94 0.75 -2.21
C LEU A 79 -9.58 1.08 -3.68
N PRO A 80 -10.58 1.31 -4.54
CA PRO A 80 -10.34 1.69 -5.92
C PRO A 80 -9.98 3.18 -6.04
N ILE A 81 -9.61 3.60 -7.25
CA ILE A 81 -9.64 5.02 -7.62
C ILE A 81 -11.08 5.35 -8.01
N ASP A 82 -11.87 5.79 -7.03
CA ASP A 82 -13.24 6.22 -7.25
C ASP A 82 -13.30 7.71 -7.68
N GLN A 83 -14.51 8.23 -7.87
CA GLN A 83 -14.71 9.63 -8.27
C GLN A 83 -14.11 10.62 -7.25
N LYS A 84 -14.18 10.32 -5.95
CA LYS A 84 -13.64 11.20 -4.90
C LYS A 84 -12.11 11.22 -4.97
N ALA A 85 -11.46 10.08 -5.14
CA ALA A 85 -10.02 9.98 -5.33
C ALA A 85 -9.57 10.65 -6.64
N ALA A 86 -10.34 10.51 -7.71
CA ALA A 86 -10.07 11.18 -8.98
C ALA A 86 -10.11 12.71 -8.87
N LEU A 87 -11.07 13.27 -8.11
CA LEU A 87 -11.14 14.71 -7.84
C LEU A 87 -9.94 15.21 -7.03
N GLN A 88 -9.49 14.44 -6.03
CA GLN A 88 -8.25 14.75 -5.29
C GLN A 88 -7.04 14.79 -6.24
N PHE A 89 -6.95 13.82 -7.15
CA PHE A 89 -5.88 13.75 -8.14
C PHE A 89 -5.89 14.96 -9.09
N GLU A 90 -7.06 15.39 -9.56
CA GLU A 90 -7.19 16.57 -10.41
C GLU A 90 -6.71 17.84 -9.71
N GLN A 91 -7.08 18.03 -8.44
CA GLN A 91 -6.59 19.14 -7.62
C GLN A 91 -5.07 19.08 -7.45
N PHE A 92 -4.52 17.88 -7.23
CA PHE A 92 -3.09 17.71 -6.99
C PHE A 92 -2.26 18.01 -8.23
N ARG A 93 -2.75 17.63 -9.41
CA ARG A 93 -2.06 17.92 -10.69
C ARG A 93 -1.94 19.41 -10.99
N LYS A 94 -2.84 20.24 -10.46
CA LYS A 94 -2.82 21.71 -10.61
C LYS A 94 -1.75 22.35 -9.73
N ILE A 95 -1.26 21.66 -8.70
CA ILE A 95 -0.28 22.19 -7.74
C ILE A 95 1.13 21.70 -8.12
N ASN A 96 1.98 22.63 -8.59
CA ASN A 96 3.34 22.32 -9.06
C ASN A 96 4.20 21.60 -8.01
N LYS A 97 4.02 21.90 -6.72
CA LYS A 97 4.76 21.26 -5.62
C LYS A 97 4.57 19.74 -5.60
N PHE A 98 3.39 19.25 -5.94
CA PHE A 98 3.08 17.82 -5.87
C PHE A 98 3.59 17.03 -7.08
N ARG A 99 4.07 17.69 -8.14
CA ARG A 99 4.69 17.02 -9.30
C ARG A 99 5.97 16.26 -8.94
N LYS A 100 6.61 16.58 -7.81
CA LYS A 100 7.79 15.88 -7.30
C LYS A 100 7.46 14.61 -6.52
N ILE A 101 6.20 14.40 -6.16
CA ILE A 101 5.76 13.19 -5.47
C ILE A 101 5.72 12.04 -6.48
N GLY A 102 6.21 10.87 -6.10
CA GLY A 102 6.13 9.67 -6.93
C GLY A 102 4.69 9.38 -7.35
N ARG A 103 4.48 8.86 -8.56
CA ARG A 103 3.13 8.66 -9.10
C ARG A 103 2.29 7.73 -8.23
N ALA A 104 2.88 6.65 -7.71
CA ALA A 104 2.21 5.72 -6.80
C ALA A 104 1.83 6.41 -5.48
N ASP A 105 2.80 7.04 -4.81
CA ASP A 105 2.59 7.80 -3.57
C ASP A 105 1.49 8.86 -3.73
N MET A 106 1.46 9.58 -4.86
CA MET A 106 0.42 10.55 -5.15
C MET A 106 -0.97 9.89 -5.22
N LEU A 107 -1.11 8.78 -5.94
CA LEU A 107 -2.39 8.09 -6.07
C LEU A 107 -2.85 7.49 -4.73
N ILE A 108 -1.93 6.89 -3.97
CA ILE A 108 -2.19 6.38 -2.62
C ILE A 108 -2.66 7.51 -1.70
N GLY A 109 -1.99 8.66 -1.73
CA GLY A 109 -2.38 9.84 -0.97
C GLY A 109 -3.77 10.36 -1.36
N CYS A 110 -4.09 10.40 -2.66
CA CYS A 110 -5.42 10.81 -3.15
C CYS A 110 -6.53 9.88 -2.65
N ILE A 111 -6.31 8.56 -2.72
CA ILE A 111 -7.27 7.55 -2.21
C ILE A 111 -7.43 7.71 -0.70
N THR A 112 -6.34 7.91 0.03
CA THR A 112 -6.36 8.05 1.49
C THR A 112 -7.14 9.29 1.93
N LEU A 113 -6.87 10.45 1.31
CA LEU A 113 -7.59 11.69 1.58
C LEU A 113 -9.08 11.58 1.26
N ALA A 114 -9.42 10.99 0.11
CA ALA A 114 -10.81 10.79 -0.30
C ALA A 114 -11.62 9.95 0.70
N ASN A 115 -10.96 9.02 1.39
CA ASN A 115 -11.57 8.16 2.40
C ASN A 115 -11.41 8.68 3.84
N LYS A 116 -10.77 9.85 4.04
CA LYS A 116 -10.45 10.41 5.36
C LYS A 116 -9.73 9.39 6.27
N ALA A 117 -8.89 8.55 5.67
CA ALA A 117 -8.21 7.45 6.33
C ALA A 117 -6.82 7.86 6.83
N ILE A 118 -6.20 6.98 7.63
CA ILE A 118 -4.81 7.10 8.06
C ILE A 118 -3.96 6.17 7.19
N LEU A 119 -2.97 6.72 6.50
CA LEU A 119 -1.99 5.93 5.76
C LEU A 119 -0.98 5.30 6.72
N VAL A 120 -0.76 4.00 6.62
CA VAL A 120 0.28 3.29 7.35
C VAL A 120 1.41 2.94 6.40
N THR A 121 2.54 3.63 6.54
CA THR A 121 3.71 3.46 5.70
C THR A 121 4.99 3.73 6.50
N ARG A 122 6.07 3.04 6.14
CA ARG A 122 7.42 3.35 6.63
C ARG A 122 7.96 4.64 6.02
N ASN A 123 7.58 4.94 4.78
CA ASN A 123 8.12 6.05 3.99
C ASN A 123 7.41 7.37 4.29
N VAL A 124 7.23 7.70 5.57
CA VAL A 124 6.45 8.86 6.01
C VAL A 124 6.90 10.15 5.30
N ARG A 125 8.20 10.31 5.03
CA ARG A 125 8.79 11.48 4.35
C ARG A 125 8.19 11.75 2.96
N HIS A 126 7.82 10.72 2.20
CA HIS A 126 7.23 10.89 0.87
C HIS A 126 5.85 11.54 0.95
N PHE A 127 5.11 11.21 2.01
CA PHE A 127 3.72 11.60 2.21
C PHE A 127 3.55 12.90 3.00
N HIS A 128 4.57 13.37 3.74
CA HIS A 128 4.55 14.68 4.43
C HIS A 128 4.29 15.86 3.49
N GLN A 129 4.57 15.70 2.20
CA GLN A 129 4.32 16.74 1.21
C GLN A 129 2.83 16.94 0.92
N ILE A 130 1.97 15.99 1.31
CA ILE A 130 0.53 15.98 1.03
C ILE A 130 -0.23 16.61 2.22
N PRO A 131 -0.81 17.82 2.07
CA PRO A 131 -1.55 18.48 3.14
C PRO A 131 -2.79 17.69 3.55
N GLY A 132 -3.05 17.62 4.86
CA GLY A 132 -4.23 16.95 5.43
C GLY A 132 -4.14 15.43 5.47
N LEU A 133 -3.08 14.82 4.93
CA LEU A 133 -2.89 13.39 4.97
C LEU A 133 -2.37 12.96 6.34
N LEU A 134 -3.11 12.08 7.02
CA LEU A 134 -2.68 11.48 8.27
C LEU A 134 -1.82 10.26 7.96
N VAL A 135 -0.63 10.20 8.57
CA VAL A 135 0.33 9.11 8.34
C VAL A 135 0.81 8.53 9.66
N LYS A 136 0.89 7.20 9.76
CA LYS A 136 1.51 6.47 10.86
C LYS A 136 2.59 5.54 10.33
N ASN A 137 3.65 5.37 11.11
CA ASN A 137 4.65 4.33 10.91
C ASN A 137 4.43 3.22 11.94
N TRP A 138 4.20 2.00 11.46
CA TRP A 138 4.06 0.80 12.30
C TRP A 138 5.23 -0.17 12.17
N VAL A 139 6.20 0.16 11.31
CA VAL A 139 7.33 -0.72 10.98
C VAL A 139 8.51 -0.52 11.93
N ASP A 140 8.83 0.74 12.23
CA ASP A 140 10.06 1.14 12.91
C ASP A 140 9.98 1.14 14.44
#